data_AF-A0A2B4SM21-F1
#
_entry.id   AF-A0A2B4SM21-F1
#
_cell.length_a   1.000
_cell.length_b   1.000
_cell.length_c   1.000
_cell.angle_alpha   90.00
_cell.angle_beta   90.00
_cell.angle_gamma   90.00
#
_symmetry.space_group_name_H-M   'P 1'
#
loop_
_entity.id
_entity.type
_entity.pdbx_description
1 polymer ?
#
loop_
_entity_poly.entity_id
_entity_poly.type
_entity_poly.pdbx_seq_one_letter_code
_entity_poly.pdbx_strand_id
1 'polypeptide(L)'
;MCLTTLDAKFSLPVGVNHLTKGLTALDTLDMIKNEKQEINVCLDHLEHTRTDSISVPRNCSSYYTNCIELETVCDACSGKGHIFIKPVLRPCDSCLDKKIQCIEAAVVCVPEDSKSRNAGAQKELVREKEEQSDPLLSIISPIPDGLHVAKRKRQSFSNWFLSTLLSGIVSLNNVVYVSAHYDNRAIYKLTFNHDNGGLAEKIVSNGGSLCKKVHSLTTYKDNFFAFSDTGDSCIKAYNPTAKQCSVVVSNGKGTRDGSKAQFSQPTGICFDYGTLFTVDTSTGTLRKTSSVTSLEDYLKHLHVFGETFGLHRKTSTSVIAEIPQIIKRLEEVYSFDEKCVDEVMSLIGTTAVTQRPQGTVSSVVMEDERRILKSLHDIKDLLDRFHQALTPNLLSKVF
;
A
#
# COMPACT_ATOMS: atom_id res chain seq x y z
N MET A 1 -16.21 14.17 -16.17
CA MET A 1 -16.53 14.41 -14.75
C MET A 1 -17.85 13.74 -14.40
N CYS A 2 -17.88 13.07 -13.25
CA CYS A 2 -19.11 12.58 -12.63
C CYS A 2 -19.24 13.21 -11.25
N LEU A 3 -20.45 13.63 -10.88
CA LEU A 3 -20.77 14.02 -9.50
C LEU A 3 -21.48 12.89 -8.81
N THR A 4 -21.00 12.55 -7.62
CA THR A 4 -21.63 11.55 -6.77
C THR A 4 -21.98 12.21 -5.44
N THR A 5 -23.23 12.02 -5.03
CA THR A 5 -23.72 12.43 -3.71
C THR A 5 -22.96 11.72 -2.60
N LEU A 6 -22.77 12.39 -1.46
CA LEU A 6 -22.08 11.84 -0.30
C LEU A 6 -22.77 10.63 0.35
N ASP A 7 -24.00 10.30 -0.06
CA ASP A 7 -24.69 9.08 0.38
C ASP A 7 -24.65 7.96 -0.67
N ALA A 8 -23.91 8.20 -1.76
CA ALA A 8 -23.77 7.35 -2.94
C ALA A 8 -25.10 6.96 -3.63
N LYS A 9 -26.23 7.64 -3.33
CA LYS A 9 -27.53 7.29 -3.94
C LYS A 9 -27.67 7.80 -5.37
N PHE A 10 -26.99 8.88 -5.69
CA PHE A 10 -27.00 9.49 -7.02
C PHE A 10 -25.58 9.71 -7.52
N SER A 11 -25.31 9.23 -8.73
CA SER A 11 -24.11 9.56 -9.50
C SER A 11 -24.53 10.00 -10.90
N LEU A 12 -24.10 11.18 -11.32
CA LEU A 12 -24.47 11.82 -12.57
C LEU A 12 -23.22 12.19 -13.37
N PRO A 13 -23.08 11.74 -14.63
CA PRO A 13 -22.07 12.28 -15.53
C PRO A 13 -22.46 13.73 -15.89
N VAL A 14 -21.61 14.69 -15.54
CA VAL A 14 -21.91 16.13 -15.71
C VAL A 14 -21.10 16.80 -16.81
N GLY A 15 -20.15 16.09 -17.43
CA GLY A 15 -19.42 16.59 -18.58
C GLY A 15 -18.28 15.67 -19.02
N VAL A 16 -17.83 15.81 -20.26
CA VAL A 16 -16.62 15.15 -20.77
C VAL A 16 -15.66 16.23 -21.25
N ASN A 17 -14.69 16.56 -20.42
CA ASN A 17 -13.61 17.47 -20.80
C ASN A 17 -12.53 16.67 -21.54
N HIS A 18 -12.44 16.89 -22.86
CA HIS A 18 -11.39 16.30 -23.68
C HIS A 18 -10.05 16.98 -23.39
N LEU A 19 -9.25 16.36 -22.54
CA LEU A 19 -7.90 16.83 -22.22
C LEU A 19 -6.99 16.70 -23.45
N THR A 20 -6.42 17.82 -23.88
CA THR A 20 -5.37 17.85 -24.92
C THR A 20 -4.06 17.26 -24.39
N LYS A 21 -3.23 16.70 -25.27
CA LYS A 21 -1.89 16.22 -24.90
C LYS A 21 -1.01 17.41 -24.49
N GLY A 22 -0.32 17.30 -23.35
CA GLY A 22 0.67 18.30 -22.91
C GLY A 22 0.27 19.20 -21.73
N LEU A 23 -0.93 19.01 -21.16
CA LEU A 23 -1.36 19.78 -19.99
C LEU A 23 -0.48 19.51 -18.75
N THR A 24 -0.21 20.58 -18.01
CA THR A 24 0.56 20.61 -16.77
C THR A 24 -0.31 20.28 -15.55
N ALA A 25 0.34 20.13 -14.39
CA ALA A 25 -0.36 19.99 -13.11
C ALA A 25 -1.19 21.24 -12.76
N LEU A 26 -0.69 22.43 -13.09
CA LEU A 26 -1.39 23.70 -12.86
C LEU A 26 -2.64 23.82 -13.75
N ASP A 27 -2.54 23.42 -15.02
CA ASP A 27 -3.72 23.42 -15.90
C ASP A 27 -4.83 22.51 -15.36
N THR A 28 -4.44 21.37 -14.78
CA THR A 28 -5.41 20.44 -14.16
C THR A 28 -6.02 21.03 -12.89
N LEU A 29 -5.25 21.76 -12.10
CA LEU A 29 -5.76 22.48 -10.93
C LEU A 29 -6.77 23.57 -11.34
N ASP A 30 -6.44 24.37 -12.35
CA ASP A 30 -7.33 25.42 -12.85
C ASP A 30 -8.63 24.83 -13.40
N MET A 31 -8.55 23.67 -14.07
CA MET A 31 -9.74 22.91 -14.47
C MET A 31 -10.59 22.53 -13.26
N ILE A 32 -10.01 21.93 -12.21
CA ILE A 32 -10.74 21.55 -10.99
C ILE A 32 -11.42 22.77 -10.36
N LYS A 33 -10.73 23.93 -10.32
CA LYS A 33 -11.28 25.18 -9.77
C LYS A 33 -12.45 25.70 -10.60
N ASN A 34 -12.31 25.74 -11.92
CA ASN A 34 -13.36 26.21 -12.83
C ASN A 34 -14.60 25.31 -12.76
N GLU A 35 -14.39 23.99 -12.84
CA GLU A 35 -15.42 22.97 -12.71
C GLU A 35 -16.20 23.10 -11.39
N LYS A 36 -15.48 23.34 -10.29
CA LYS A 36 -16.10 23.59 -9.00
C LYS A 36 -16.94 24.88 -9.00
N GLN A 37 -16.45 25.97 -9.57
CA GLN A 37 -17.20 27.22 -9.65
C GLN A 37 -18.50 27.04 -10.45
N GLU A 38 -18.50 26.19 -11.48
CA GLU A 38 -19.69 25.83 -12.24
C GLU A 38 -20.73 25.06 -11.39
N ILE A 39 -20.26 24.21 -10.47
CA ILE A 39 -21.14 23.38 -9.61
C ILE A 39 -21.67 24.16 -8.41
N ASN A 40 -20.83 25.01 -7.82
CA ASN A 40 -21.13 25.81 -6.63
C ASN A 40 -21.96 27.06 -6.99
N VAL A 41 -23.11 26.82 -7.61
CA VAL A 41 -24.10 27.84 -7.96
C VAL A 41 -25.43 27.44 -7.34
N CYS A 42 -26.09 28.38 -6.67
CA CYS A 42 -27.36 28.11 -6.05
C CYS A 42 -28.49 27.93 -7.08
N LEU A 43 -29.52 27.19 -6.70
CA LEU A 43 -30.66 26.85 -7.56
C LEU A 43 -31.35 28.11 -8.13
N ASP A 44 -31.52 29.17 -7.32
CA ASP A 44 -32.12 30.44 -7.77
C ASP A 44 -31.30 31.05 -8.92
N HIS A 45 -29.97 31.12 -8.80
CA HIS A 45 -29.13 31.64 -9.89
C HIS A 45 -29.15 30.73 -11.11
N LEU A 46 -29.15 29.40 -10.93
CA LEU A 46 -29.24 28.45 -12.05
C LEU A 46 -30.54 28.61 -12.85
N GLU A 47 -31.67 28.81 -12.18
CA GLU A 47 -32.98 28.98 -12.83
C GLU A 47 -33.08 30.29 -13.63
N HIS A 48 -32.41 31.36 -13.16
CA HIS A 48 -32.46 32.69 -13.76
C HIS A 48 -31.37 32.95 -14.84
N THR A 49 -30.39 32.05 -15.01
CA THR A 49 -29.28 32.23 -15.97
C THR A 49 -29.48 31.44 -17.27
N ARG A 50 -30.72 31.11 -17.64
CA ARG A 50 -31.07 30.39 -18.89
C ARG A 50 -30.93 31.24 -20.17
N THR A 51 -29.77 31.83 -20.40
CA THR A 51 -29.38 32.38 -21.72
C THR A 51 -28.24 31.54 -22.30
N ASP A 52 -28.28 31.26 -23.60
CA ASP A 52 -27.50 30.29 -24.40
C ASP A 52 -25.95 30.33 -24.33
N SER A 53 -25.37 31.02 -23.35
CA SER A 53 -23.95 31.14 -23.09
C SER A 53 -23.56 30.40 -21.81
N ILE A 54 -22.60 29.48 -21.93
CA ILE A 54 -21.92 28.73 -20.86
C ILE A 54 -21.13 29.69 -19.95
N SER A 55 -21.82 30.58 -19.25
CA SER A 55 -21.21 31.55 -18.36
C SER A 55 -21.78 31.36 -16.97
N VAL A 56 -20.92 30.94 -16.05
CA VAL A 56 -21.23 30.77 -14.63
C VAL A 56 -21.70 32.11 -14.05
N PRO A 57 -22.82 32.15 -13.30
CA PRO A 57 -23.26 33.37 -12.64
C PRO A 57 -22.17 33.89 -11.70
N ARG A 58 -21.54 35.03 -12.05
CA ARG A 58 -20.36 35.57 -11.34
C ARG A 58 -20.62 36.07 -9.91
N ASN A 59 -21.88 36.05 -9.44
CA ASN A 59 -22.30 36.69 -8.20
C ASN A 59 -22.98 35.73 -7.20
N CYS A 60 -22.94 34.42 -7.43
CA CYS A 60 -23.49 33.44 -6.49
C CYS A 60 -22.47 33.12 -5.36
N SER A 61 -22.08 34.13 -4.59
CA SER A 61 -21.21 33.95 -3.42
C SER A 61 -21.50 34.97 -2.33
N SER A 62 -21.02 34.72 -1.12
CA SER A 62 -21.08 35.65 0.03
C SER A 62 -19.69 35.79 0.67
N TYR A 63 -18.70 35.97 -0.20
CA TYR A 63 -17.28 36.03 0.17
C TYR A 63 -16.97 37.30 0.97
N TYR A 64 -16.37 37.13 2.15
CA TYR A 64 -15.88 38.24 2.97
C TYR A 64 -14.59 37.84 3.68
N THR A 65 -13.50 38.56 3.45
CA THR A 65 -12.13 38.23 3.91
C THR A 65 -12.00 38.23 5.43
N ASN A 66 -12.64 39.19 6.11
CA ASN A 66 -12.45 39.40 7.56
C ASN A 66 -12.89 38.20 8.42
N CYS A 67 -13.84 37.37 7.97
CA CYS A 67 -14.27 36.21 8.75
C CYS A 67 -13.20 35.13 8.86
N ILE A 68 -12.32 35.05 7.87
CA ILE A 68 -11.29 34.01 7.78
C ILE A 68 -10.13 34.37 8.71
N GLU A 69 -9.70 35.63 8.65
CA GLU A 69 -8.65 36.16 9.53
C GLU A 69 -9.04 36.11 11.01
N LEU A 70 -10.30 36.35 11.33
CA LEU A 70 -10.80 36.35 12.71
C LEU A 70 -11.14 34.95 13.24
N GLU A 71 -11.08 33.91 12.39
CA GLU A 71 -11.55 32.55 12.69
C GLU A 71 -12.96 32.50 13.31
N THR A 72 -13.78 33.52 13.02
CA THR A 72 -15.15 33.67 13.51
C THR A 72 -15.97 34.49 12.52
N VAL A 73 -17.30 34.42 12.60
CA VAL A 73 -18.16 35.25 11.77
C VAL A 73 -18.06 36.70 12.27
N CYS A 74 -17.56 37.60 11.41
CA CYS A 74 -17.44 39.02 11.75
C CYS A 74 -18.82 39.69 11.89
N ASP A 75 -18.90 40.80 12.61
CA ASP A 75 -20.16 41.51 12.88
C ASP A 75 -20.94 41.88 11.62
N ALA A 76 -20.25 42.25 10.54
CA ALA A 76 -20.89 42.56 9.26
C ALA A 76 -21.57 41.33 8.63
N CYS A 77 -20.93 40.15 8.70
CA CYS A 77 -21.51 38.91 8.20
C CYS A 77 -22.60 38.38 9.13
N SER A 78 -22.41 38.52 10.44
CA SER A 78 -23.43 38.19 11.45
C SER A 78 -24.69 39.04 11.26
N GLY A 79 -24.54 40.34 10.99
CA GLY A 79 -25.64 41.26 10.70
C GLY A 79 -26.42 40.92 9.42
N LYS A 80 -25.77 40.27 8.43
CA LYS A 80 -26.43 39.72 7.23
C LYS A 80 -27.14 38.38 7.48
N GLY A 81 -26.98 37.79 8.67
CA GLY A 81 -27.55 36.48 9.01
C GLY A 81 -26.67 35.29 8.63
N HIS A 82 -25.38 35.48 8.36
CA HIS A 82 -24.46 34.36 8.15
C HIS A 82 -24.08 33.70 9.48
N ILE A 83 -24.02 32.36 9.46
CA ILE A 83 -23.65 31.54 10.63
C ILE A 83 -22.34 30.76 10.46
N PHE A 84 -21.85 30.62 9.23
CA PHE A 84 -20.62 29.86 8.92
C PHE A 84 -19.45 30.78 8.59
N ILE A 85 -18.24 30.39 9.00
CA ILE A 85 -17.00 31.10 8.64
C ILE A 85 -16.66 30.89 7.16
N LYS A 86 -16.85 29.68 6.61
CA LYS A 86 -16.45 29.38 5.23
C LYS A 86 -17.50 29.88 4.22
N PRO A 87 -17.11 30.66 3.20
CA PRO A 87 -18.04 31.22 2.22
C PRO A 87 -18.90 30.21 1.46
N VAL A 88 -18.35 29.03 1.13
CA VAL A 88 -19.05 27.97 0.35
C VAL A 88 -20.25 27.37 1.09
N LEU A 89 -20.38 27.65 2.39
CA LEU A 89 -21.42 27.09 3.25
C LEU A 89 -22.48 28.12 3.60
N ARG A 90 -22.33 29.33 3.08
CA ARG A 90 -23.23 30.45 3.34
C ARG A 90 -24.24 30.54 2.21
N PRO A 91 -25.46 31.02 2.50
CA PRO A 91 -26.32 31.51 1.44
C PRO A 91 -25.62 32.65 0.68
N CYS A 92 -25.86 32.77 -0.62
CA CYS A 92 -25.35 33.90 -1.40
C CYS A 92 -26.12 35.19 -1.06
N ASP A 93 -25.46 36.33 -1.26
CA ASP A 93 -26.01 37.65 -0.88
C ASP A 93 -27.37 37.91 -1.55
N SER A 94 -27.55 37.55 -2.82
CA SER A 94 -28.82 37.70 -3.55
C SER A 94 -29.97 36.90 -2.93
N CYS A 95 -29.73 35.64 -2.52
CA CYS A 95 -30.77 34.83 -1.87
C CYS A 95 -31.14 35.38 -0.49
N LEU A 96 -30.14 35.89 0.25
CA LEU A 96 -30.37 36.55 1.54
C LEU A 96 -31.23 37.81 1.38
N ASP A 97 -30.89 38.68 0.41
CA ASP A 97 -31.61 39.92 0.16
C ASP A 97 -33.07 39.65 -0.26
N LYS A 98 -33.28 38.63 -1.11
CA LYS A 98 -34.62 38.17 -1.51
C LYS A 98 -35.38 37.43 -0.41
N LYS A 99 -34.73 37.12 0.71
CA LYS A 99 -35.28 36.30 1.82
C LYS A 99 -35.80 34.94 1.37
N ILE A 100 -35.12 34.32 0.41
CA ILE A 100 -35.43 32.97 -0.09
C ILE A 100 -34.42 31.95 0.45
N GLN A 101 -34.80 30.67 0.44
CA GLN A 101 -33.89 29.60 0.82
C GLN A 101 -32.83 29.40 -0.27
N CYS A 102 -31.56 29.60 0.08
CA CYS A 102 -30.44 29.29 -0.81
C CYS A 102 -30.14 27.80 -0.77
N ILE A 103 -30.24 27.12 -1.93
CA ILE A 103 -29.92 25.70 -2.10
C ILE A 103 -28.75 25.61 -3.07
N GLU A 104 -27.62 25.04 -2.62
CA GLU A 104 -26.38 24.93 -3.40
C GLU A 104 -25.74 23.56 -3.17
N ALA A 105 -25.06 23.03 -4.19
CA ALA A 105 -24.22 21.84 -4.05
C ALA A 105 -22.82 22.25 -3.57
N ALA A 106 -22.34 21.65 -2.49
CA ALA A 106 -20.98 21.86 -2.00
C ALA A 106 -20.08 20.69 -2.42
N VAL A 107 -19.05 20.99 -3.23
CA VAL A 107 -18.01 20.00 -3.56
C VAL A 107 -17.05 19.85 -2.38
N VAL A 108 -17.03 18.67 -1.75
CA VAL A 108 -16.17 18.37 -0.59
C VAL A 108 -15.02 17.40 -0.92
N CYS A 109 -15.11 16.66 -2.00
CA CYS A 109 -14.14 15.64 -2.38
C CYS A 109 -13.90 15.66 -3.89
N VAL A 110 -12.63 15.56 -4.30
CA VAL A 110 -12.23 15.45 -5.70
C VAL A 110 -11.33 14.22 -5.86
N PRO A 111 -11.90 13.07 -6.28
CA PRO A 111 -11.13 11.88 -6.57
C PRO A 111 -10.42 12.04 -7.94
N GLU A 112 -9.11 11.86 -7.97
CA GLU A 112 -8.32 11.95 -9.20
C GLU A 112 -7.33 10.79 -9.28
N ASP A 113 -7.02 10.37 -10.51
CA ASP A 113 -6.02 9.31 -10.69
C ASP A 113 -4.66 9.77 -10.15
N SER A 114 -3.85 8.83 -9.65
CA SER A 114 -2.57 9.18 -9.05
C SER A 114 -1.44 9.37 -10.08
N LYS A 115 -1.76 9.56 -11.38
CA LYS A 115 -0.73 9.84 -12.41
C LYS A 115 -0.03 11.17 -12.10
N SER A 116 1.23 11.30 -12.53
CA SER A 116 2.11 12.42 -12.13
C SER A 116 1.47 13.81 -12.25
N ARG A 117 0.76 14.07 -13.36
CA ARG A 117 0.06 15.35 -13.60
C ARG A 117 -1.04 15.60 -12.56
N ASN A 118 -1.97 14.66 -12.42
CA ASN A 118 -3.12 14.77 -11.53
C ASN A 118 -2.68 14.75 -10.06
N ALA A 119 -1.69 13.92 -9.70
CA ALA A 119 -1.06 13.93 -8.39
C ALA A 119 -0.39 15.28 -8.08
N GLY A 120 0.24 15.91 -9.09
CA GLY A 120 0.79 17.27 -8.95
C GLY A 120 -0.30 18.31 -8.67
N ALA A 121 -1.40 18.26 -9.42
CA ALA A 121 -2.54 19.16 -9.24
C ALA A 121 -3.16 19.02 -7.84
N GLN A 122 -3.33 17.79 -7.38
CA GLN A 122 -3.84 17.52 -6.03
C GLN A 122 -2.89 18.04 -4.94
N LYS A 123 -1.57 17.94 -5.11
CA LYS A 123 -0.58 18.49 -4.15
C LYS A 123 -0.67 20.01 -4.08
N GLU A 124 -0.79 20.65 -5.23
CA GLU A 124 -0.95 22.09 -5.33
C GLU A 124 -2.26 22.56 -4.69
N LEU A 125 -3.36 21.82 -4.92
CA LEU A 125 -4.65 22.08 -4.27
C LEU A 125 -4.56 22.00 -2.75
N VAL A 126 -3.83 21.02 -2.20
CA VAL A 126 -3.58 20.92 -0.76
C VAL A 126 -2.75 22.10 -0.28
N ARG A 127 -1.71 22.50 -1.03
CA ARG A 127 -0.87 23.65 -0.68
C ARG A 127 -1.70 24.94 -0.58
N GLU A 128 -2.49 25.25 -1.60
CA GLU A 128 -3.35 26.44 -1.60
C GLU A 128 -4.40 26.42 -0.48
N LYS A 129 -4.94 25.24 -0.15
CA LYS A 129 -5.84 25.05 0.99
C LYS A 129 -5.14 25.36 2.32
N GLU A 130 -3.92 24.87 2.53
CA GLU A 130 -3.13 25.08 3.74
C GLU A 130 -2.66 26.53 3.89
N GLU A 131 -2.31 27.17 2.78
CA GLU A 131 -1.97 28.60 2.70
C GLU A 131 -3.21 29.50 2.85
N GLN A 132 -4.41 28.93 2.84
CA GLN A 132 -5.70 29.64 2.86
C GLN A 132 -5.83 30.70 1.75
N SER A 133 -5.16 30.49 0.62
CA SER A 133 -5.06 31.47 -0.47
C SER A 133 -6.39 31.64 -1.21
N ASP A 134 -7.17 30.57 -1.36
CA ASP A 134 -8.55 30.59 -1.86
C ASP A 134 -9.51 29.96 -0.84
N PRO A 135 -10.30 30.79 -0.13
CA PRO A 135 -11.25 30.31 0.88
C PRO A 135 -12.37 29.45 0.31
N LEU A 136 -12.61 29.50 -1.01
CA LEU A 136 -13.52 28.57 -1.65
C LEU A 136 -12.99 27.15 -1.50
N LEU A 137 -11.67 26.91 -1.59
CA LEU A 137 -11.06 25.57 -1.50
C LEU A 137 -11.09 24.95 -0.11
N SER A 138 -11.47 25.72 0.92
CA SER A 138 -11.35 25.33 2.32
C SER A 138 -12.03 24.02 2.72
N ILE A 139 -13.08 23.60 2.01
CA ILE A 139 -13.84 22.37 2.30
C ILE A 139 -13.51 21.21 1.36
N ILE A 140 -12.66 21.43 0.35
CA ILE A 140 -12.30 20.39 -0.61
C ILE A 140 -11.19 19.50 -0.06
N SER A 141 -11.32 18.20 -0.30
CA SER A 141 -10.29 17.21 -0.03
C SER A 141 -9.97 16.43 -1.31
N PRO A 142 -8.77 16.59 -1.90
CA PRO A 142 -8.37 15.79 -3.06
C PRO A 142 -7.96 14.38 -2.64
N ILE A 143 -8.59 13.37 -3.23
CA ILE A 143 -8.34 11.96 -2.88
C ILE A 143 -7.69 11.24 -4.07
N PRO A 144 -6.50 10.61 -3.89
CA PRO A 144 -5.99 9.67 -4.87
C PRO A 144 -6.97 8.52 -5.11
N ASP A 145 -7.29 8.22 -6.36
CA ASP A 145 -8.19 7.13 -6.72
C ASP A 145 -7.66 5.78 -6.23
N GLY A 146 -8.45 5.12 -5.38
CA GLY A 146 -8.13 3.82 -4.79
C GLY A 146 -7.84 2.73 -5.83
N LEU A 147 -8.48 2.76 -7.01
CA LEU A 147 -8.20 1.79 -8.07
C LEU A 147 -6.76 1.90 -8.59
N HIS A 148 -6.28 3.13 -8.79
CA HIS A 148 -4.91 3.38 -9.25
C HIS A 148 -3.89 3.03 -8.18
N VAL A 149 -4.18 3.33 -6.92
CA VAL A 149 -3.32 2.95 -5.77
C VAL A 149 -3.24 1.43 -5.63
N ALA A 150 -4.37 0.72 -5.66
CA ALA A 150 -4.41 -0.74 -5.62
C ALA A 150 -3.63 -1.38 -6.77
N LYS A 151 -3.74 -0.83 -7.98
CA LYS A 151 -2.96 -1.29 -9.14
C LYS A 151 -1.46 -1.14 -8.91
N ARG A 152 -1.01 -0.02 -8.33
CA ARG A 152 0.40 0.20 -8.00
C ARG A 152 0.87 -0.75 -6.90
N LYS A 153 0.07 -0.92 -5.85
CA LYS A 153 0.33 -1.85 -4.74
C LYS A 153 0.53 -3.26 -5.29
N ARG A 154 -0.42 -3.79 -6.07
CA ARG A 154 -0.29 -5.09 -6.76
C ARG A 154 1.01 -5.24 -7.58
N GLN A 155 1.48 -4.18 -8.22
CA GLN A 155 2.70 -4.21 -9.04
C GLN A 155 4.01 -4.08 -8.24
N SER A 156 3.96 -3.71 -6.96
CA SER A 156 5.12 -3.71 -6.07
C SER A 156 5.61 -5.12 -5.71
N PHE A 157 4.85 -6.16 -6.07
CA PHE A 157 5.26 -7.54 -5.88
C PHE A 157 6.22 -8.01 -6.99
N SER A 158 7.53 -7.80 -6.83
CA SER A 158 8.58 -8.46 -7.63
C SER A 158 9.95 -8.35 -6.94
N ASN A 159 10.33 -9.35 -6.12
CA ASN A 159 11.61 -9.34 -5.40
C ASN A 159 12.50 -10.54 -5.79
N TRP A 160 13.65 -10.24 -6.39
CA TRP A 160 14.74 -11.18 -6.64
C TRP A 160 15.96 -10.72 -5.85
N PHE A 161 16.43 -11.55 -4.92
CA PHE A 161 17.73 -11.41 -4.29
C PHE A 161 18.56 -12.63 -4.71
N LEU A 162 19.77 -12.37 -5.20
CA LEU A 162 20.74 -13.40 -5.58
C LEU A 162 21.95 -13.24 -4.65
N SER A 163 22.15 -14.23 -3.79
CA SER A 163 23.32 -14.32 -2.90
C SER A 163 24.26 -15.42 -3.39
N THR A 164 25.57 -15.16 -3.31
CA THR A 164 26.62 -16.04 -3.86
C THR A 164 26.98 -17.18 -2.89
N LEU A 165 27.27 -18.35 -3.47
CA LEU A 165 27.46 -19.62 -2.76
C LEU A 165 28.92 -19.87 -2.33
N LEU A 166 29.09 -20.35 -1.09
CA LEU A 166 30.22 -21.20 -0.69
C LEU A 166 29.70 -22.63 -0.48
N SER A 167 30.29 -23.60 -1.17
CA SER A 167 29.81 -24.98 -1.17
C SER A 167 30.49 -25.83 -0.08
N GLY A 168 29.67 -26.58 0.68
CA GLY A 168 30.14 -27.74 1.45
C GLY A 168 30.77 -27.49 2.82
N ILE A 169 30.73 -26.24 3.32
CA ILE A 169 31.18 -25.85 4.66
C ILE A 169 30.13 -24.98 5.34
N VAL A 170 29.90 -25.18 6.63
CA VAL A 170 29.03 -24.33 7.44
C VAL A 170 29.65 -24.12 8.81
N SER A 171 29.60 -22.89 9.32
CA SER A 171 29.94 -22.56 10.71
C SER A 171 28.66 -22.37 11.50
N LEU A 172 28.54 -23.06 12.63
CA LEU A 172 27.39 -22.99 13.53
C LEU A 172 27.89 -23.13 14.97
N ASN A 173 27.55 -22.16 15.84
CA ASN A 173 27.96 -22.13 17.25
C ASN A 173 29.47 -22.29 17.45
N ASN A 174 30.27 -21.57 16.65
CA ASN A 174 31.74 -21.65 16.64
C ASN A 174 32.31 -23.03 16.28
N VAL A 175 31.50 -23.92 15.69
CA VAL A 175 31.91 -25.23 15.20
C VAL A 175 31.77 -25.26 13.67
N VAL A 176 32.80 -25.78 13.00
CA VAL A 176 32.79 -25.93 11.55
C VAL A 176 32.35 -27.34 11.18
N TYR A 177 31.39 -27.44 10.28
CA TYR A 177 30.93 -28.69 9.69
C TYR A 177 31.27 -28.71 8.20
N VAL A 178 31.77 -29.84 7.73
CA VAL A 178 32.13 -30.02 6.32
C VAL A 178 31.49 -31.28 5.75
N SER A 179 31.04 -31.18 4.51
CA SER A 179 30.66 -32.35 3.71
C SER A 179 31.91 -32.79 2.96
N ALA A 180 32.56 -33.85 3.42
CA ALA A 180 33.76 -34.36 2.78
C ALA A 180 33.42 -35.55 1.90
N HIS A 181 34.10 -35.67 0.77
CA HIS A 181 33.99 -36.82 -0.14
C HIS A 181 34.77 -38.06 0.31
N TYR A 182 35.56 -37.94 1.38
CA TYR A 182 36.31 -39.04 1.96
C TYR A 182 35.35 -40.07 2.57
N ASP A 183 35.64 -41.37 2.39
CA ASP A 183 34.89 -42.48 3.01
C ASP A 183 33.34 -42.40 2.85
N ASN A 184 32.88 -42.51 1.60
CA ASN A 184 31.47 -42.60 1.18
C ASN A 184 30.64 -41.31 1.24
N ARG A 185 31.27 -40.13 1.27
CA ARG A 185 30.64 -38.81 1.48
C ARG A 185 29.91 -38.74 2.84
N ALA A 186 30.36 -37.90 3.75
CA ALA A 186 29.77 -37.80 5.09
C ALA A 186 29.84 -36.37 5.61
N ILE A 187 29.14 -36.09 6.71
CA ILE A 187 29.27 -34.81 7.41
C ILE A 187 30.22 -35.01 8.58
N TYR A 188 31.23 -34.16 8.64
CA TYR A 188 32.24 -34.14 9.69
C TYR A 188 32.14 -32.86 10.49
N LYS A 189 32.26 -32.99 11.80
CA LYS A 189 32.47 -31.90 12.73
C LYS A 189 33.98 -31.69 12.89
N LEU A 190 34.45 -30.49 12.62
CA LEU A 190 35.85 -30.11 12.77
C LEU A 190 36.07 -29.37 14.09
N THR A 191 37.05 -29.84 14.84
CA THR A 191 37.57 -29.17 16.04
C THR A 191 39.00 -28.75 15.77
N PHE A 192 39.29 -27.45 15.82
CA PHE A 192 40.63 -26.92 15.63
C PHE A 192 41.31 -26.79 17.00
N ASN A 193 42.35 -27.58 17.24
CA ASN A 193 43.19 -27.45 18.43
C ASN A 193 44.50 -26.77 18.03
N HIS A 194 44.91 -25.75 18.79
CA HIS A 194 46.12 -24.98 18.48
C HIS A 194 47.41 -25.83 18.49
N ASP A 195 47.44 -26.91 19.30
CA ASP A 195 48.69 -27.61 19.63
C ASP A 195 48.78 -29.07 19.15
N ASN A 196 47.68 -29.72 18.76
CA ASN A 196 47.64 -31.18 18.50
C ASN A 196 47.07 -31.59 17.12
N GLY A 197 46.99 -30.66 16.17
CA GLY A 197 46.28 -30.88 14.91
C GLY A 197 44.76 -30.93 15.09
N GLY A 198 44.02 -30.63 14.02
CA GLY A 198 42.55 -30.64 14.05
C GLY A 198 41.98 -32.05 14.14
N LEU A 199 40.86 -32.21 14.85
CA LEU A 199 40.08 -33.45 14.90
C LEU A 199 38.88 -33.35 13.96
N ALA A 200 38.65 -34.38 13.14
CA ALA A 200 37.46 -34.52 12.31
C ALA A 200 36.59 -35.69 12.78
N GLU A 201 35.47 -35.40 13.45
CA GLU A 201 34.52 -36.39 13.94
C GLU A 201 33.41 -36.61 12.90
N LYS A 202 33.18 -37.85 12.46
CA LYS A 202 32.07 -38.18 11.57
C LYS A 202 30.76 -38.18 12.34
N ILE A 203 29.82 -37.31 11.97
CA ILE A 203 28.54 -37.14 12.68
C ILE A 203 27.33 -37.65 11.89
N VAL A 204 27.42 -37.70 10.56
CA VAL A 204 26.36 -38.22 9.68
C VAL A 204 26.99 -39.04 8.57
N SER A 205 26.53 -40.28 8.40
CA SER A 205 27.04 -41.24 7.40
C SER A 205 26.04 -41.47 6.29
N ASN A 206 26.48 -41.40 5.04
CA ASN A 206 25.67 -41.77 3.88
C ASN A 206 25.23 -43.24 3.93
N GLY A 207 24.02 -43.50 3.46
CA GLY A 207 23.37 -44.81 3.54
C GLY A 207 22.83 -45.15 4.93
N GLY A 208 23.10 -44.31 5.94
CA GLY A 208 22.59 -44.48 7.30
C GLY A 208 21.12 -44.09 7.45
N SER A 209 20.65 -44.07 8.70
CA SER A 209 19.28 -43.67 9.04
C SER A 209 19.03 -42.16 8.84
N LEU A 210 20.07 -41.34 8.89
CA LEU A 210 19.97 -39.87 8.86
C LEU A 210 20.04 -39.29 7.43
N CYS A 211 20.76 -39.93 6.52
CA CYS A 211 20.87 -39.50 5.12
C CYS A 211 21.21 -40.66 4.19
N LYS A 212 20.86 -40.50 2.90
CA LYS A 212 21.30 -41.41 1.84
C LYS A 212 22.57 -40.93 1.17
N LYS A 213 22.58 -39.69 0.67
CA LYS A 213 23.73 -39.14 -0.05
C LYS A 213 23.85 -37.61 0.06
N VAL A 214 24.61 -37.15 1.05
CA VAL A 214 24.92 -35.74 1.27
C VAL A 214 25.74 -35.15 0.12
N HIS A 215 25.43 -33.91 -0.26
CA HIS A 215 26.20 -33.15 -1.25
C HIS A 215 26.71 -31.80 -0.75
N SER A 216 25.83 -30.91 -0.28
CA SER A 216 26.21 -29.56 0.16
C SER A 216 25.55 -29.21 1.49
N LEU A 217 26.15 -28.24 2.19
CA LEU A 217 25.72 -27.73 3.49
C LEU A 217 25.42 -26.23 3.37
N THR A 218 24.49 -25.75 4.18
CA THR A 218 24.24 -24.31 4.38
C THR A 218 23.72 -24.07 5.80
N THR A 219 23.90 -22.85 6.31
CA THR A 219 23.28 -22.45 7.58
C THR A 219 21.76 -22.62 7.47
N TYR A 220 21.10 -22.97 8.56
CA TYR A 220 19.65 -23.07 8.60
C TYR A 220 19.17 -22.59 9.96
N LYS A 221 17.92 -22.12 10.03
CA LYS A 221 17.29 -21.53 11.22
C LYS A 221 17.83 -22.09 12.55
N ASP A 222 18.06 -21.20 13.52
CA ASP A 222 18.49 -21.55 14.88
C ASP A 222 19.80 -22.38 14.92
N ASN A 223 19.88 -23.32 15.86
CA ASN A 223 21.00 -24.25 16.05
C ASN A 223 21.00 -25.42 15.04
N PHE A 224 20.54 -25.20 13.82
CA PHE A 224 20.50 -26.22 12.77
C PHE A 224 21.39 -25.84 11.58
N PHE A 225 21.73 -26.81 10.76
CA PHE A 225 22.21 -26.56 9.41
C PHE A 225 21.44 -27.44 8.44
N ALA A 226 21.28 -26.98 7.21
CA ALA A 226 20.62 -27.75 6.16
C ALA A 226 21.66 -28.41 5.24
N PHE A 227 21.28 -29.55 4.68
CA PHE A 227 22.07 -30.26 3.68
C PHE A 227 21.20 -30.82 2.57
N SER A 228 21.78 -30.92 1.38
CA SER A 228 21.15 -31.58 0.24
C SER A 228 21.43 -33.08 0.26
N ASP A 229 20.36 -33.87 0.29
CA ASP A 229 20.41 -35.31 0.18
C ASP A 229 20.02 -35.72 -1.24
N THR A 230 21.03 -35.92 -2.08
CA THR A 230 20.86 -36.33 -3.47
C THR A 230 20.33 -37.75 -3.63
N GLY A 231 20.44 -38.59 -2.59
CA GLY A 231 19.96 -39.97 -2.63
C GLY A 231 18.46 -40.06 -2.35
N ASP A 232 17.97 -39.23 -1.44
CA ASP A 232 16.54 -39.10 -1.13
C ASP A 232 15.84 -38.00 -1.95
N SER A 233 16.56 -37.27 -2.81
CA SER A 233 16.04 -36.16 -3.61
C SER A 233 15.34 -35.08 -2.77
N CYS A 234 15.94 -34.72 -1.63
CA CYS A 234 15.35 -33.78 -0.67
C CYS A 234 16.40 -32.91 0.03
N ILE A 235 15.93 -31.86 0.69
CA ILE A 235 16.75 -31.04 1.60
C ILE A 235 16.36 -31.39 3.03
N LYS A 236 17.36 -31.65 3.87
CA LYS A 236 17.18 -32.01 5.28
C LYS A 236 17.86 -30.98 6.19
N ALA A 237 17.33 -30.79 7.38
CA ALA A 237 17.97 -30.02 8.45
C ALA A 237 18.47 -30.97 9.53
N TYR A 238 19.67 -30.72 10.04
CA TYR A 238 20.28 -31.47 11.12
C TYR A 238 20.40 -30.62 12.38
N ASN A 239 19.99 -31.19 13.52
CA ASN A 239 20.22 -30.63 14.85
C ASN A 239 21.46 -31.30 15.49
N PRO A 240 22.57 -30.57 15.68
CA PRO A 240 23.76 -31.14 16.31
C PRO A 240 23.58 -31.54 17.78
N THR A 241 22.72 -30.85 18.53
CA THR A 241 22.46 -31.13 19.94
C THR A 241 21.59 -32.38 20.11
N ALA A 242 20.50 -32.47 19.34
CA ALA A 242 19.58 -33.62 19.40
C ALA A 242 20.06 -34.82 18.57
N LYS A 243 21.05 -34.63 17.68
CA LYS A 243 21.55 -35.63 16.72
C LYS A 243 20.44 -36.20 15.83
N GLN A 244 19.55 -35.35 15.33
CA GLN A 244 18.39 -35.72 14.53
C GLN A 244 18.33 -34.96 13.20
N CYS A 245 17.77 -35.61 12.17
CA CYS A 245 17.47 -35.02 10.87
C CYS A 245 15.96 -34.90 10.67
N SER A 246 15.52 -33.80 10.07
CA SER A 246 14.15 -33.63 9.55
C SER A 246 14.18 -33.17 8.10
N VAL A 247 13.17 -33.57 7.32
CA VAL A 247 13.03 -33.11 5.93
C VAL A 247 12.49 -31.67 5.95
N VAL A 248 13.16 -30.77 5.25
CA VAL A 248 12.77 -29.35 5.13
C VAL A 248 11.95 -29.12 3.87
N VAL A 249 12.41 -29.66 2.75
CA VAL A 249 11.80 -29.48 1.44
C VAL A 249 11.91 -30.78 0.65
N SER A 250 10.87 -31.05 -0.13
CA SER A 250 10.68 -32.21 -0.99
C SER A 250 9.94 -33.37 -0.34
N ASN A 251 9.03 -33.98 -1.11
CA ASN A 251 8.37 -35.22 -0.75
C ASN A 251 8.73 -36.40 -1.68
N GLY A 252 9.77 -36.24 -2.51
CA GLY A 252 10.27 -37.29 -3.37
C GLY A 252 10.94 -36.76 -4.63
N LYS A 253 11.24 -37.69 -5.54
CA LYS A 253 11.96 -37.39 -6.78
C LYS A 253 11.01 -36.84 -7.85
N GLY A 254 11.40 -35.76 -8.52
CA GLY A 254 10.62 -35.14 -9.60
C GLY A 254 10.96 -33.65 -9.81
N THR A 255 10.09 -32.93 -10.51
CA THR A 255 10.29 -31.50 -10.87
C THR A 255 9.15 -30.59 -10.40
N ARG A 256 8.23 -31.12 -9.61
CA ARG A 256 7.02 -30.43 -9.15
C ARG A 256 7.35 -29.26 -8.23
N ASP A 257 6.70 -28.11 -8.43
CA ASP A 257 6.72 -26.95 -7.53
C ASP A 257 5.53 -26.95 -6.56
N GLY A 258 5.58 -26.07 -5.55
CA GLY A 258 4.50 -25.86 -4.56
C GLY A 258 4.71 -26.60 -3.24
N SER A 259 3.64 -26.72 -2.43
CA SER A 259 3.71 -27.30 -1.07
C SER A 259 4.13 -28.77 -1.02
N LYS A 260 4.02 -29.47 -2.15
CA LYS A 260 4.49 -30.85 -2.37
C LYS A 260 5.62 -30.86 -3.39
N ALA A 261 6.58 -29.94 -3.24
CA ALA A 261 7.70 -29.81 -4.15
C ALA A 261 8.47 -31.13 -4.27
N GLN A 262 9.15 -31.31 -5.40
CA GLN A 262 10.03 -32.43 -5.68
C GLN A 262 11.32 -31.92 -6.30
N PHE A 263 12.41 -32.66 -6.08
CA PHE A 263 13.69 -32.42 -6.73
C PHE A 263 14.15 -33.67 -7.48
N SER A 264 14.90 -33.51 -8.56
CA SER A 264 15.43 -34.63 -9.32
C SER A 264 16.85 -34.95 -8.87
N GLN A 265 17.69 -33.93 -8.67
CA GLN A 265 19.03 -34.04 -8.09
C GLN A 265 19.45 -32.71 -7.43
N PRO A 266 19.00 -32.45 -6.18
CA PRO A 266 19.36 -31.23 -5.46
C PRO A 266 20.82 -31.28 -5.02
N THR A 267 21.68 -30.39 -5.52
CA THR A 267 23.11 -30.39 -5.21
C THR A 267 23.51 -29.17 -4.38
N GLY A 268 23.75 -28.02 -5.01
CA GLY A 268 24.11 -26.78 -4.37
C GLY A 268 22.91 -26.18 -3.64
N ILE A 269 23.11 -25.74 -2.40
CA ILE A 269 22.08 -25.06 -1.61
C ILE A 269 22.64 -23.82 -0.94
N CYS A 270 21.82 -22.79 -0.84
CA CYS A 270 22.09 -21.57 -0.09
C CYS A 270 20.82 -21.18 0.65
N PHE A 271 20.93 -20.97 1.95
CA PHE A 271 19.85 -20.38 2.74
C PHE A 271 20.21 -18.94 3.07
N ASP A 272 19.35 -18.02 2.65
CA ASP A 272 19.55 -16.60 2.84
C ASP A 272 18.22 -15.91 3.15
N TYR A 273 18.20 -15.08 4.18
CA TYR A 273 17.01 -14.33 4.65
C TYR A 273 15.69 -15.14 4.64
N GLY A 274 15.70 -16.37 5.17
CA GLY A 274 14.49 -17.21 5.25
C GLY A 274 14.10 -17.89 3.93
N THR A 275 14.88 -17.73 2.87
CA THR A 275 14.70 -18.34 1.56
C THR A 275 15.81 -19.36 1.29
N LEU A 276 15.42 -20.56 0.88
CA LEU A 276 16.32 -21.60 0.43
C LEU A 276 16.38 -21.62 -1.10
N PHE A 277 17.57 -21.42 -1.64
CA PHE A 277 17.89 -21.63 -3.04
C PHE A 277 18.50 -23.02 -3.22
N THR A 278 18.06 -23.75 -4.23
CA THR A 278 18.53 -25.11 -4.53
C THR A 278 18.83 -25.24 -6.01
N VAL A 279 20.04 -25.67 -6.35
CA VAL A 279 20.40 -26.06 -7.70
C VAL A 279 19.96 -27.51 -7.89
N ASP A 280 18.95 -27.72 -8.73
CA ASP A 280 18.57 -29.05 -9.20
C ASP A 280 19.35 -29.35 -10.48
N THR A 281 20.49 -30.02 -10.32
CA THR A 281 21.49 -30.18 -11.39
C THR A 281 20.94 -31.01 -12.54
N SER A 282 20.16 -32.04 -12.25
CA SER A 282 19.65 -32.94 -13.28
C SER A 282 18.64 -32.29 -14.23
N THR A 283 17.98 -31.22 -13.77
CA THR A 283 17.04 -30.43 -14.57
C THR A 283 17.66 -29.14 -15.09
N GLY A 284 18.86 -28.77 -14.63
CA GLY A 284 19.50 -27.50 -14.96
C GLY A 284 18.79 -26.28 -14.39
N THR A 285 18.06 -26.42 -13.28
CA THR A 285 17.22 -25.33 -12.73
C THR A 285 17.69 -24.84 -11.37
N LEU A 286 17.61 -23.52 -11.14
CA LEU A 286 17.68 -22.92 -9.81
C LEU A 286 16.25 -22.82 -9.23
N ARG A 287 16.04 -23.40 -8.06
CA ARG A 287 14.75 -23.52 -7.38
C ARG A 287 14.75 -22.64 -6.14
N LYS A 288 13.66 -21.89 -5.91
CA LYS A 288 13.47 -21.01 -4.74
C LYS A 288 12.39 -21.59 -3.84
N THR A 289 12.72 -21.80 -2.57
CA THR A 289 11.76 -22.20 -1.53
C THR A 289 11.75 -21.16 -0.43
N SER A 290 10.60 -20.54 -0.18
CA SER A 290 10.43 -19.57 0.90
C SER A 290 9.13 -19.83 1.64
N SER A 291 8.99 -19.27 2.84
CA SER A 291 7.67 -19.18 3.45
C SER A 291 6.74 -18.32 2.57
N VAL A 292 5.45 -18.65 2.59
CA VAL A 292 4.40 -17.84 1.96
C VAL A 292 3.67 -16.95 2.97
N THR A 293 3.97 -17.05 4.27
CA THR A 293 3.28 -16.29 5.32
C THR A 293 3.31 -14.78 5.06
N SER A 294 4.48 -14.21 4.74
CA SER A 294 4.60 -12.78 4.42
C SER A 294 3.80 -12.40 3.16
N LEU A 295 3.68 -13.31 2.19
CA LEU A 295 2.84 -13.12 1.01
C LEU A 295 1.35 -13.19 1.37
N GLU A 296 0.95 -14.14 2.20
CA GLU A 296 -0.43 -14.24 2.69
C GLU A 296 -0.83 -12.98 3.45
N ASP A 297 0.03 -12.48 4.34
CA ASP A 297 -0.23 -11.25 5.09
C ASP A 297 -0.30 -10.03 4.18
N TYR A 298 0.60 -9.91 3.21
CA TYR A 298 0.52 -8.86 2.20
C TYR A 298 -0.80 -8.93 1.40
N LEU A 299 -1.20 -10.12 0.95
CA LEU A 299 -2.45 -10.32 0.20
C LEU A 299 -3.68 -10.02 1.05
N LYS A 300 -3.67 -10.30 2.36
CA LYS A 300 -4.75 -9.92 3.29
C LYS A 300 -4.90 -8.39 3.34
N HIS A 301 -3.81 -7.64 3.51
CA HIS A 301 -3.89 -6.17 3.58
C HIS A 301 -4.24 -5.56 2.21
N LEU A 302 -3.73 -6.13 1.10
CA LEU A 302 -4.16 -5.74 -0.24
C LEU A 302 -5.66 -6.00 -0.45
N HIS A 303 -6.19 -7.10 0.08
CA HIS A 303 -7.61 -7.40 0.03
C HIS A 303 -8.43 -6.41 0.87
N VAL A 304 -8.02 -6.10 2.11
CA VAL A 304 -8.66 -5.08 2.96
C VAL A 304 -8.71 -3.72 2.25
N PHE A 305 -7.61 -3.31 1.62
CA PHE A 305 -7.58 -2.10 0.80
C PHE A 305 -8.59 -2.18 -0.35
N GLY A 306 -8.56 -3.26 -1.13
CA GLY A 306 -9.45 -3.43 -2.27
C GLY A 306 -10.93 -3.53 -1.89
N GLU A 307 -11.27 -4.15 -0.76
CA GLU A 307 -12.63 -4.17 -0.22
C GLU A 307 -13.10 -2.79 0.24
N THR A 308 -12.20 -2.00 0.84
CA THR A 308 -12.51 -0.64 1.30
C THR A 308 -12.94 0.28 0.16
N PHE A 309 -12.39 0.06 -1.05
CA PHE A 309 -12.75 0.80 -2.27
C PHE A 309 -13.68 0.02 -3.22
N GLY A 310 -14.24 -1.13 -2.80
CA GLY A 310 -15.17 -1.91 -3.63
C GLY A 310 -14.57 -2.53 -4.91
N LEU A 311 -13.24 -2.66 -5.02
CA LEU A 311 -12.54 -3.02 -6.27
C LEU A 311 -12.71 -4.50 -6.71
N HIS A 312 -13.23 -5.37 -5.84
CA HIS A 312 -13.23 -6.83 -6.04
C HIS A 312 -14.60 -7.50 -6.10
N ARG A 313 -15.71 -6.75 -6.20
CA ARG A 313 -17.06 -7.34 -6.13
C ARG A 313 -17.82 -7.21 -7.45
N LYS A 314 -17.87 -8.30 -8.23
CA LYS A 314 -18.76 -8.41 -9.40
C LYS A 314 -20.22 -8.72 -9.04
N THR A 315 -20.49 -9.24 -7.83
CA THR A 315 -21.80 -9.84 -7.48
C THR A 315 -22.28 -9.61 -6.05
N SER A 316 -21.53 -8.89 -5.19
CA SER A 316 -21.92 -8.67 -3.79
C SER A 316 -22.32 -7.23 -3.58
N THR A 317 -23.40 -7.01 -2.82
CA THR A 317 -23.84 -5.72 -2.29
C THR A 317 -22.63 -4.96 -1.74
N SER A 318 -22.42 -3.72 -2.18
CA SER A 318 -21.35 -2.86 -1.66
C SER A 318 -21.43 -2.84 -0.14
N VAL A 319 -20.31 -3.08 0.55
CA VAL A 319 -20.27 -2.87 2.00
C VAL A 319 -20.26 -1.35 2.17
N ILE A 320 -21.44 -0.79 2.38
CA ILE A 320 -21.58 0.60 2.79
C ILE A 320 -20.91 0.69 4.16
N ALA A 321 -19.69 1.21 4.19
CA ALA A 321 -18.91 1.43 5.40
C ALA A 321 -18.96 2.92 5.75
N GLU A 322 -19.12 3.24 7.03
CA GLU A 322 -19.03 4.63 7.49
C GLU A 322 -17.57 5.11 7.44
N ILE A 323 -17.38 6.43 7.27
CA ILE A 323 -16.04 7.05 7.18
C ILE A 323 -15.09 6.61 8.31
N PRO A 324 -15.50 6.54 9.60
CA PRO A 324 -14.62 6.07 10.66
C PRO A 324 -14.15 4.62 10.47
N GLN A 325 -15.01 3.74 9.92
CA GLN A 325 -14.64 2.36 9.63
C GLN A 325 -13.66 2.27 8.46
N ILE A 326 -13.84 3.09 7.43
CA ILE A 326 -12.94 3.20 6.27
C ILE A 326 -11.56 3.66 6.74
N ILE A 327 -11.49 4.72 7.56
CA ILE A 327 -10.25 5.23 8.15
C ILE A 327 -9.52 4.11 8.88
N LYS A 328 -10.20 3.40 9.80
CA LYS A 328 -9.59 2.31 10.56
C LYS A 328 -8.98 1.22 9.67
N ARG A 329 -9.69 0.81 8.61
CA ARG A 329 -9.18 -0.20 7.66
C ARG A 329 -7.95 0.29 6.91
N LEU A 330 -7.93 1.56 6.50
CA LEU A 330 -6.80 2.13 5.78
C LEU A 330 -5.60 2.39 6.69
N GLU A 331 -5.82 2.73 7.96
CA GLU A 331 -4.76 2.86 8.97
C GLU A 331 -4.08 1.51 9.23
N GLU A 332 -4.86 0.42 9.31
CA GLU A 332 -4.32 -0.94 9.40
C GLU A 332 -3.43 -1.30 8.19
N VAL A 333 -3.91 -1.00 6.97
CA VAL A 333 -3.14 -1.24 5.74
C VAL A 333 -1.87 -0.38 5.69
N TYR A 334 -1.98 0.91 6.01
CA TYR A 334 -0.85 1.85 5.98
C TYR A 334 0.23 1.47 6.99
N SER A 335 -0.16 1.12 8.22
CA SER A 335 0.78 0.71 9.27
C SER A 335 1.52 -0.58 8.91
N PHE A 336 0.82 -1.55 8.29
CA PHE A 336 1.46 -2.76 7.78
C PHE A 336 2.51 -2.44 6.71
N ASP A 337 2.17 -1.61 5.74
CA ASP A 337 3.07 -1.21 4.65
C ASP A 337 4.29 -0.42 5.16
N GLU A 338 4.07 0.51 6.09
CA GLU A 338 5.12 1.28 6.77
C GLU A 338 6.11 0.34 7.47
N LYS A 339 5.59 -0.62 8.25
CA LYS A 339 6.41 -1.64 8.90
C LYS A 339 7.23 -2.45 7.90
N CYS A 340 6.65 -2.87 6.78
CA CYS A 340 7.40 -3.58 5.73
C CYS A 340 8.52 -2.73 5.13
N VAL A 341 8.30 -1.43 4.93
CA VAL A 341 9.32 -0.49 4.45
C VAL A 341 10.45 -0.35 5.47
N ASP A 342 10.12 -0.16 6.74
CA ASP A 342 11.08 -0.01 7.83
C ASP A 342 11.95 -1.26 8.02
N GLU A 343 11.34 -2.45 7.96
CA GLU A 343 12.07 -3.72 8.05
C GLU A 343 13.10 -3.87 6.92
N VAL A 344 12.74 -3.49 5.68
CA VAL A 344 13.66 -3.56 4.53
C VAL A 344 14.74 -2.48 4.59
N MET A 345 14.39 -1.26 5.00
CA MET A 345 15.37 -0.18 5.21
C MET A 345 16.41 -0.56 6.27
N SER A 346 15.95 -1.14 7.39
CA SER A 346 16.82 -1.66 8.44
C SER A 346 17.72 -2.79 7.93
N LEU A 347 17.17 -3.71 7.13
CA LEU A 347 17.91 -4.84 6.56
C LEU A 347 19.03 -4.41 5.60
N ILE A 348 18.75 -3.45 4.72
CA ILE A 348 19.71 -2.95 3.73
C ILE A 348 20.68 -1.93 4.37
N GLY A 349 20.37 -1.44 5.57
CA GLY A 349 21.17 -0.41 6.25
C GLY A 349 21.11 0.94 5.53
N THR A 350 19.95 1.28 4.96
CA THR A 350 19.75 2.54 4.22
C THR A 350 18.59 3.34 4.77
N THR A 351 18.72 4.67 4.76
CA THR A 351 17.64 5.62 5.01
C THR A 351 17.07 6.20 3.71
N ALA A 352 17.61 5.78 2.56
CA ALA A 352 17.15 6.23 1.26
C ALA A 352 15.79 5.60 0.91
N VAL A 353 14.96 6.38 0.21
CA VAL A 353 13.62 5.98 -0.22
C VAL A 353 13.64 4.63 -0.95
N THR A 354 12.93 3.64 -0.41
CA THR A 354 12.79 2.33 -1.05
C THR A 354 11.96 2.44 -2.32
N GLN A 355 12.36 1.69 -3.35
CA GLN A 355 11.67 1.58 -4.63
C GLN A 355 11.15 0.15 -4.81
N ARG A 356 10.42 -0.09 -5.91
CA ARG A 356 9.87 -1.42 -6.21
C ARG A 356 10.90 -2.57 -6.16
N PRO A 357 12.16 -2.41 -6.63
CA PRO A 357 13.14 -3.52 -6.63
C PRO A 357 13.53 -4.03 -5.23
N GLN A 358 13.32 -3.24 -4.18
CA GLN A 358 13.83 -3.52 -2.84
C GLN A 358 12.98 -4.48 -2.02
N GLY A 359 11.74 -4.76 -2.38
CA GLY A 359 10.92 -5.54 -1.45
C GLY A 359 9.48 -5.13 -1.31
N THR A 360 9.24 -3.83 -1.42
CA THR A 360 8.20 -3.14 -0.66
C THR A 360 7.30 -2.34 -1.57
N VAL A 361 6.23 -1.80 -0.99
CA VAL A 361 5.47 -0.76 -1.67
C VAL A 361 6.38 0.43 -2.00
N SER A 362 6.17 1.04 -3.16
CA SER A 362 6.93 2.21 -3.56
C SER A 362 6.56 3.40 -2.68
N SER A 363 7.47 4.35 -2.48
CA SER A 363 7.18 5.60 -1.77
C SER A 363 5.98 6.38 -2.31
N VAL A 364 5.70 6.26 -3.60
CA VAL A 364 4.51 6.87 -4.21
C VAL A 364 3.21 6.26 -3.67
N VAL A 365 3.18 4.95 -3.42
CA VAL A 365 2.03 4.26 -2.81
C VAL A 365 1.87 4.70 -1.36
N MET A 366 2.96 4.75 -0.60
CA MET A 366 2.95 5.24 0.78
C MET A 366 2.38 6.67 0.88
N GLU A 367 2.82 7.56 -0.02
CA GLU A 367 2.34 8.93 -0.05
C GLU A 367 0.87 9.01 -0.50
N ASP A 368 0.45 8.21 -1.48
CA ASP A 368 -0.95 8.14 -1.90
C ASP A 368 -1.86 7.65 -0.75
N GLU A 369 -1.49 6.58 -0.04
CA GLU A 369 -2.24 6.06 1.12
C GLU A 369 -2.32 7.09 2.26
N ARG A 370 -1.21 7.76 2.58
CA ARG A 370 -1.17 8.84 3.57
C ARG A 370 -2.12 9.99 3.19
N ARG A 371 -2.14 10.38 1.92
CA ARG A 371 -2.99 11.47 1.42
C ARG A 371 -4.47 11.10 1.41
N ILE A 372 -4.80 9.84 1.12
CA ILE A 372 -6.15 9.30 1.28
C ILE A 372 -6.57 9.42 2.75
N LEU A 373 -5.75 8.91 3.67
CA LEU A 373 -6.04 8.94 5.12
C LEU A 373 -6.25 10.36 5.63
N LYS A 374 -5.34 11.30 5.31
CA LYS A 374 -5.48 12.71 5.67
C LYS A 374 -6.79 13.30 5.15
N SER A 375 -7.11 13.04 3.88
CA SER A 375 -8.33 13.57 3.25
C SER A 375 -9.60 12.99 3.87
N LEU A 376 -9.61 11.72 4.27
CA LEU A 376 -10.74 11.12 4.95
C LEU A 376 -10.95 11.68 6.36
N HIS A 377 -9.87 11.93 7.10
CA HIS A 377 -9.91 12.64 8.38
C HIS A 377 -10.45 14.07 8.21
N ASP A 378 -9.95 14.82 7.22
CA ASP A 378 -10.45 16.16 6.88
C ASP A 378 -11.97 16.16 6.59
N ILE A 379 -12.44 15.20 5.79
CA ILE A 379 -13.87 15.05 5.47
C ILE A 379 -14.66 14.67 6.71
N LYS A 380 -14.16 13.76 7.55
CA LYS A 380 -14.82 13.36 8.80
C LYS A 380 -14.99 14.57 9.72
N ASP A 381 -13.93 15.33 9.95
CA ASP A 381 -13.95 16.51 10.83
C ASP A 381 -14.82 17.63 10.26
N LEU A 382 -14.89 17.75 8.94
CA LEU A 382 -15.82 18.64 8.27
C LEU A 382 -17.27 18.22 8.55
N LEU A 383 -17.60 16.94 8.34
CA LEU A 383 -18.95 16.41 8.55
C LEU A 383 -19.40 16.44 10.02
N ASP A 384 -18.50 16.13 10.97
CA ASP A 384 -18.80 16.18 12.40
C ASP A 384 -19.17 17.61 12.84
N ARG A 385 -18.46 18.63 12.33
CA ARG A 385 -18.80 20.04 12.56
C ARG A 385 -20.15 20.43 11.99
N PHE A 386 -20.52 19.90 10.82
CA PHE A 386 -21.83 20.18 10.23
C PHE A 386 -22.97 19.46 10.92
N HIS A 387 -22.78 18.20 11.30
CA HIS A 387 -23.84 17.43 11.94
C HIS A 387 -24.23 18.04 13.30
N GLN A 388 -23.28 18.70 13.98
CA GLN A 388 -23.54 19.48 15.19
C GLN A 388 -24.28 20.80 14.90
N ALA A 389 -24.06 21.43 13.74
CA ALA A 389 -24.71 22.67 13.33
C ALA A 389 -26.08 22.47 12.64
N LEU A 390 -26.34 21.29 12.08
CA LEU A 390 -27.53 20.93 11.29
C LEU A 390 -27.95 19.47 11.62
N THR A 391 -28.91 19.29 12.52
CA THR A 391 -29.66 18.01 12.65
C THR A 391 -30.52 17.74 11.39
N PRO A 392 -30.82 16.48 11.01
CA PRO A 392 -29.94 15.34 10.75
C PRO A 392 -30.26 14.79 9.34
N ASN A 393 -29.62 15.29 8.27
CA ASN A 393 -29.86 14.75 6.92
C ASN A 393 -28.60 14.50 6.07
N LEU A 394 -27.39 14.72 6.61
CA LEU A 394 -26.18 14.23 5.96
C LEU A 394 -25.83 12.83 6.49
N LEU A 395 -26.40 11.81 5.86
CA LEU A 395 -25.90 10.44 5.99
C LEU A 395 -24.58 10.35 5.24
N SER A 396 -23.49 10.20 5.99
CA SER A 396 -22.14 9.93 5.49
C SER A 396 -22.08 8.51 4.90
N LYS A 397 -22.19 8.39 3.57
CA LYS A 397 -21.90 7.14 2.84
C LYS A 397 -21.04 7.43 1.62
N VAL A 398 -19.74 7.50 1.82
CA VAL A 398 -18.80 7.63 0.70
C VAL A 398 -18.56 6.24 0.12
N PHE A 399 -18.53 6.16 -1.22
CA PHE A 399 -18.28 5.04 -2.15
C PHE A 399 -19.50 4.48 -2.88
#